data_AF-A0A645J771-F1
#
_entry.id   AF-A0A645J771-F1
#
_cell.length_a   1.000
_cell.length_b   1.000
_cell.length_c   1.000
_cell.angle_alpha   90.00
_cell.angle_beta   90.00
_cell.angle_gamma   90.00
#
_symmetry.space_group_name_H-M   'P 1'
#
loop_
_entity.id
_entity.type
_entity.pdbx_description
1 polymer ?
#
loop_
_entity_poly.entity_id
_entity_poly.type
_entity_poly.pdbx_seq_one_letter_code
_entity_poly.pdbx_strand_id
1 'polypeptide(L)'
;MTEIGITGMTVTNVMGCGMQKGQTEYYRGVVVEPSLLPKISVSMVVCKVPVRTVIETAKKVLYTGKIGDGKIFVSGIENTIKVRTGEEGFDALQDEE
;
A
#
# COMPACT_ATOMS: atom_id res chain seq x y z
N MET A 1 3.75 12.44 1.82
CA MET A 1 2.35 12.08 2.17
C MET A 1 1.79 13.00 3.24
N THR A 2 2.55 13.32 4.29
CA THR A 2 2.19 14.38 5.26
C THR A 2 1.98 15.75 4.58
N GLU A 3 2.82 16.09 3.59
CA GLU A 3 2.69 17.33 2.80
C GLU A 3 1.36 17.46 2.03
N ILE A 4 0.71 16.34 1.71
CA ILE A 4 -0.61 16.33 1.05
C ILE A 4 -1.76 16.15 2.04
N GLY A 5 -1.49 16.27 3.35
CA GLY A 5 -2.50 16.22 4.41
C GLY A 5 -2.94 14.82 4.84
N ILE A 6 -2.11 13.79 4.60
CA ILE A 6 -2.37 12.43 5.11
C ILE A 6 -1.63 12.25 6.43
N THR A 7 -2.38 12.10 7.52
CA THR A 7 -1.84 11.96 8.89
C THR A 7 -1.71 10.51 9.35
N GLY A 8 -2.62 9.63 8.92
CA GLY A 8 -2.65 8.21 9.30
C GLY A 8 -2.20 7.26 8.18
N MET A 9 -1.29 6.33 8.51
CA MET A 9 -0.97 5.19 7.67
C MET A 9 -0.50 3.99 8.50
N THR A 10 -0.76 2.79 7.99
CA THR A 10 -0.26 1.53 8.54
C THR A 10 0.79 0.95 7.60
N VAL A 11 1.94 0.60 8.15
CA VAL A 11 3.08 0.05 7.40
C VAL A 11 3.37 -1.36 7.89
N THR A 12 3.42 -2.32 6.98
CA THR A 12 3.67 -3.73 7.28
C THR A 12 4.73 -4.31 6.35
N ASN A 13 5.67 -5.08 6.90
CA ASN A 13 6.61 -5.86 6.10
C ASN A 13 5.92 -7.09 5.53
N VAL A 14 6.01 -7.28 4.21
CA VAL A 14 5.37 -8.39 3.50
C VAL A 14 6.35 -9.08 2.56
N MET A 15 6.05 -10.33 2.22
CA MET A 15 6.78 -11.08 1.22
C MET A 15 5.94 -11.11 -0.06
N GLY A 16 6.49 -10.65 -1.18
CA GLY A 16 5.72 -10.47 -2.43
C GLY A 16 6.33 -11.18 -3.63
N CYS A 17 5.49 -11.88 -4.39
CA CYS A 17 5.83 -12.45 -5.69
C CYS A 17 5.15 -11.63 -6.81
N GLY A 18 5.88 -11.30 -7.88
CA GLY A 18 5.34 -10.58 -9.04
C GLY A 18 4.65 -11.50 -10.07
N MET A 19 4.00 -10.91 -11.08
CA MET A 19 3.46 -11.65 -12.23
C MET A 19 4.53 -12.14 -13.20
N GLN A 20 5.72 -11.52 -13.19
CA GLN A 20 6.94 -12.20 -13.60
C GLN A 20 7.22 -13.24 -12.52
N LYS A 21 6.51 -14.37 -12.67
CA LYS A 21 6.79 -15.64 -12.03
C LYS A 21 8.30 -15.72 -11.89
N GLY A 22 8.80 -15.97 -10.69
CA GLY A 22 10.09 -16.65 -10.59
C GLY A 22 10.02 -17.76 -11.62
N GLN A 23 10.82 -17.65 -12.67
CA GLN A 23 10.97 -18.73 -13.64
C GLN A 23 11.19 -19.96 -12.77
N THR A 24 10.42 -21.04 -12.97
CA THR A 24 10.58 -22.24 -12.14
C THR A 24 12.03 -22.67 -12.29
N GLU A 25 12.85 -22.34 -11.31
CA GLU A 25 14.28 -22.57 -11.38
C GLU A 25 14.47 -24.02 -10.99
N TYR A 26 14.71 -24.84 -12.01
CA TYR A 26 15.10 -26.22 -11.82
C TYR A 26 16.59 -26.22 -11.47
N TYR A 27 16.92 -26.41 -10.20
CA TYR A 27 18.30 -26.71 -9.80
C TYR A 27 18.44 -28.23 -9.65
N ARG A 28 19.15 -28.86 -10.59
CA ARG A 28 19.40 -30.32 -10.60
C ARG A 28 18.14 -31.20 -10.53
N GLY A 29 17.07 -30.79 -11.23
CA GLY A 29 15.83 -31.57 -11.30
C GLY A 29 14.90 -31.43 -10.10
N VAL A 30 15.25 -30.59 -9.11
CA VAL A 30 14.36 -30.23 -8.00
C VAL A 30 13.70 -28.88 -8.32
N VAL A 31 12.39 -28.80 -8.10
CA VAL A 31 11.63 -27.55 -8.23
C VAL A 31 11.99 -26.65 -7.05
N VAL A 32 12.63 -25.52 -7.32
CA VAL A 32 12.82 -24.47 -6.31
C VAL A 32 11.56 -23.63 -6.27
N GLU A 33 10.93 -23.52 -5.09
CA GLU A 33 9.76 -22.66 -4.89
C GLU A 33 10.10 -21.21 -5.25
N PRO A 34 9.15 -20.46 -5.86
CA PRO A 34 9.42 -19.09 -6.28
C PRO A 34 9.86 -18.24 -5.09
N SER A 35 11.03 -17.60 -5.21
CA SER A 35 11.59 -16.77 -4.15
C SER A 35 10.69 -15.55 -3.91
N LEU A 36 10.09 -15.49 -2.73
CA LEU A 36 9.39 -14.30 -2.29
C LEU A 36 10.43 -13.22 -1.97
N LEU A 37 10.22 -12.00 -2.45
CA LEU A 37 11.09 -10.88 -2.12
C LEU A 37 10.47 -10.04 -0.99
N PRO A 38 11.28 -9.54 -0.04
CA PRO A 38 10.79 -8.64 1.00
C PRO A 38 10.32 -7.32 0.38
N LYS A 39 9.14 -6.86 0.79
CA LYS A 39 8.50 -5.62 0.35
C LYS A 39 7.82 -4.93 1.53
N ILE A 40 7.50 -3.66 1.36
CA ILE A 40 6.70 -2.88 2.31
C ILE A 40 5.30 -2.72 1.74
N SER A 41 4.29 -3.08 2.53
CA SER A 41 2.88 -2.77 2.26
C SER A 41 2.50 -1.55 3.09
N VAL A 42 1.97 -0.52 2.42
CA VAL A 42 1.43 0.67 3.08
C VAL A 42 -0.06 0.69 2.83
N SER A 43 -0.84 0.72 3.91
CA SER A 43 -2.30 0.88 3.87
C SER A 43 -2.67 2.22 4.49
N MET A 44 -3.57 2.94 3.83
CA MET A 44 -4.10 4.20 4.31
C MET A 44 -5.54 4.34 3.86
N VAL A 45 -6.36 4.95 4.71
CA VAL A 45 -7.72 5.35 4.39
C VAL A 45 -7.74 6.86 4.26
N VAL A 46 -8.31 7.37 3.17
CA VAL A 46 -8.35 8.80 2.88
C VAL A 46 -9.78 9.22 2.56
N CYS A 47 -10.18 10.40 3.04
CA CYS A 47 -11.51 10.96 2.79
C CYS A 47 -11.43 12.41 2.25
N LYS A 48 -10.83 13.32 3.02
CA LYS A 48 -10.65 14.74 2.63
C LYS A 48 -9.71 14.93 1.43
N VAL A 49 -8.63 14.15 1.39
CA VAL A 49 -7.63 14.21 0.32
C VAL A 49 -8.13 13.39 -0.87
N PRO A 50 -8.21 13.95 -2.09
CA PRO A 50 -8.64 13.20 -3.26
C PRO A 50 -7.72 12.00 -3.52
N VAL A 51 -8.31 10.81 -3.69
CA VAL A 51 -7.58 9.56 -3.96
C VAL A 51 -6.62 9.71 -5.15
N ARG A 52 -7.02 10.47 -6.17
CA ARG A 52 -6.18 10.72 -7.35
C ARG A 52 -4.87 11.41 -7.00
N THR A 53 -4.91 12.42 -6.13
CA THR A 53 -3.73 13.14 -5.66
C THR A 53 -2.76 12.21 -4.93
N VAL A 54 -3.29 11.29 -4.13
CA VAL A 54 -2.48 10.28 -3.43
C VAL A 54 -1.79 9.35 -4.42
N ILE A 55 -2.52 8.84 -5.41
CA ILE A 55 -1.98 7.94 -6.44
C ILE A 55 -0.89 8.64 -7.25
N GLU A 56 -1.11 9.88 -7.69
CA GLU A 56 -0.12 10.62 -8.49
C GLU A 56 1.14 10.93 -7.69
N THR A 57 0.98 11.33 -6.42
CA THR A 57 2.11 11.55 -5.51
C THR A 57 2.88 10.25 -5.27
N ALA A 58 2.19 9.14 -4.98
CA ALA A 58 2.81 7.84 -4.78
C ALA A 58 3.59 7.38 -6.02
N LYS A 59 2.98 7.50 -7.21
CA LYS A 59 3.65 7.16 -8.48
C LYS A 59 4.89 8.01 -8.70
N LYS A 60 4.82 9.33 -8.46
CA LYS A 60 5.96 10.22 -8.66
C LYS A 60 7.13 9.88 -7.75
N VAL A 61 6.86 9.53 -6.49
CA VAL A 61 7.90 9.28 -5.47
C VAL A 61 8.46 7.86 -5.55
N LEU A 62 7.62 6.86 -5.82
CA LEU A 62 8.01 5.45 -5.78
C LEU A 62 8.54 4.92 -7.12
N TYR A 63 8.32 5.63 -8.22
CA TYR A 63 8.76 5.18 -9.54
C TYR A 63 10.28 5.31 -9.70
N THR A 64 10.94 4.17 -9.92
CA THR A 64 12.38 4.09 -10.24
C THR A 64 12.62 3.71 -11.70
N GLY A 65 11.58 3.25 -12.40
CA GLY A 65 11.68 2.73 -13.77
C GLY A 65 12.20 1.30 -13.83
N LYS A 66 12.44 0.66 -12.68
CA LYS A 66 12.89 -0.72 -12.59
C LYS A 66 11.72 -1.66 -12.28
N ILE A 67 11.89 -2.91 -12.67
CA ILE A 67 10.96 -3.97 -12.27
C ILE A 67 10.98 -4.07 -10.75
N GLY A 68 9.80 -4.01 -10.13
CA GLY A 68 9.66 -4.14 -8.67
C GLY A 68 9.11 -2.90 -7.95
N ASP A 69 8.91 -1.78 -8.66
CA ASP A 69 8.33 -0.53 -8.12
C ASP A 69 6.98 -0.71 -7.39
N GLY A 70 6.31 -1.85 -7.61
CA GLY A 70 5.17 -2.27 -6.83
C GLY A 70 3.84 -2.06 -7.55
N LYS A 71 2.75 -2.06 -6.76
CA LYS A 71 1.39 -1.84 -7.25
C LYS A 71 0.63 -1.01 -6.21
N ILE A 72 -0.31 -0.20 -6.69
CA ILE A 72 -1.24 0.54 -5.86
C ILE A 72 -2.61 -0.09 -6.06
N PHE A 73 -3.24 -0.50 -4.96
CA PHE A 73 -4.61 -1.00 -4.95
C PHE A 73 -5.52 0.07 -4.35
N VAL A 74 -6.70 0.22 -4.93
CA VAL A 74 -7.71 1.18 -4.46
C VAL A 74 -8.99 0.42 -4.24
N SER A 75 -9.52 0.50 -3.02
CA SER A 75 -10.77 -0.12 -2.62
C SER A 75 -11.63 0.90 -1.88
N GLY A 76 -12.94 0.84 -2.08
CA GLY A 76 -13.88 1.61 -1.28
C GLY A 76 -13.91 1.09 0.16
N ILE A 77 -13.98 2.01 1.12
CA ILE A 77 -14.25 1.70 2.53
C ILE A 77 -15.66 2.20 2.82
N GLU A 78 -16.51 1.31 3.32
CA GLU A 78 -17.90 1.64 3.63
C GLU A 78 -18.02 2.55 4.86
N ASN A 79 -17.27 2.24 5.92
CA ASN A 79 -17.24 3.03 7.14
C ASN A 79 -15.87 2.94 7.83
N THR A 80 -15.52 3.96 8.60
CA THR A 80 -14.33 4.01 9.46
C THR A 80 -14.77 4.43 10.85
N ILE A 81 -14.29 3.77 11.91
CA ILE A 81 -14.69 4.05 13.28
C ILE A 81 -13.43 4.38 14.11
N LYS A 82 -13.39 5.55 14.74
CA LYS A 82 -12.31 5.95 15.65
C LYS A 82 -12.58 5.38 17.03
N VAL A 83 -11.91 4.27 17.37
CA VAL A 83 -12.14 3.50 18.61
C VAL A 83 -12.14 4.35 19.88
N ARG A 84 -11.28 5.37 19.95
CA ARG A 84 -11.14 6.23 21.14
C ARG A 84 -12.36 7.13 21.38
N THR A 85 -12.98 7.66 20.32
CA THR A 85 -14.04 8.68 20.41
C THR A 85 -15.42 8.13 20.02
N GLY A 86 -15.46 7.03 19.28
CA GLY A 86 -16.69 6.49 18.67
C GLY A 86 -17.14 7.23 17.42
N GLU A 87 -16.35 8.20 16.92
CA GLU A 87 -16.66 8.92 15.68
C GLU A 87 -16.61 7.97 14.47
N GLU A 88 -17.46 8.24 13.48
CA GLU A 88 -17.60 7.41 12.28
C GLU A 88 -17.33 8.19 10.98
N GLY A 89 -17.11 7.45 9.89
CA GLY A 89 -16.98 8.00 8.54
C GLY A 89 -15.88 9.06 8.41
N PHE A 90 -16.28 10.26 7.96
CA PHE A 90 -15.37 11.38 7.71
C PHE A 90 -14.70 11.90 8.99
N ASP A 91 -15.46 12.01 10.07
CA ASP A 91 -15.00 12.55 11.36
C ASP A 91 -13.98 11.63 12.03
N ALA A 92 -14.16 10.31 11.83
CA ALA A 92 -13.21 9.30 12.29
C ALA A 92 -11.80 9.48 11.68
N LEU A 93 -11.70 10.14 10.52
CA LEU A 93 -10.46 10.37 9.78
C LEU A 93 -9.93 11.80 9.92
N GLN A 94 -10.63 12.67 10.64
CA GLN A 94 -10.10 13.99 10.98
C GLN A 94 -9.30 13.89 12.27
N ASP A 95 -8.04 14.31 12.20
CA ASP A 95 -7.29 14.71 13.38
C ASP A 95 -7.56 16.21 13.55
N GLU A 96 -8.36 16.56 14.54
CA GLU A 96 -8.41 17.95 15.04
C GLU A 96 -7.06 18.21 15.73
N GLU A 97 -6.20 19.01 15.09
CA GLU A 97 -5.23 19.83 15.83
C GLU A 97 -5.92 21.07 16.39
#